data_AF-A0A915VAL7-F1
#
_entry.id   AF-A0A915VAL7-F1
#
_cell.length_a   1.000
_cell.length_b   1.000
_cell.length_c   1.000
_cell.angle_alpha   90.00
_cell.angle_beta   90.00
_cell.angle_gamma   90.00
#
_symmetry.space_group_name_H-M   'P 1'
#
loop_
_entity.id
_entity.type
_entity.pdbx_description
1 polymer ?
#
loop_
_entity_poly.entity_id
_entity_poly.type
_entity_poly.pdbx_seq_one_letter_code
_entity_poly.pdbx_strand_id
1 'polypeptide(L)'
;MRIALLCTSGLDNALPRGRLLPLARELAKTGHELHLLLLHPTFDRLRPDERTCTRNGVHIAHVAQMHVYGLPGERRYFGTTELIKVSLHATLALWRACVRLHPDVIHVCKPQPINGLAGWLAARQLNRPLFVDCDDYEAEANRTNSAFQRRMLAWWEDRLPLHARGVTVNTRFLFERCRAMGVPEVRLRYVPNGADALPAETSPPAALRHLAGHPIVLYVGTLSIASHAVDLLLDAFAHVEHTLPAAQLVIVGDGDDRDALKTRADRLELRNVHWLGRLSPDEARRCYAAAYCSVDPVRDTPTMRARSPLKIVESLAAGTPVVTGDVGDRREMLAGGDAGVLVAPNDVRALADGILCVLSDTWLRAKLQAGALRQREGYRWDGLAAAWSGIYSCVPT
;
A
#
# COMPACT_ATOMS: atom_id res chain seq x y z
N MET A 1 -20.40 -15.98 7.26
CA MET A 1 -20.10 -14.94 8.27
C MET A 1 -20.23 -13.59 7.63
N ARG A 2 -20.81 -12.64 8.35
CA ARG A 2 -20.82 -11.22 8.01
C ARG A 2 -19.61 -10.54 8.67
N ILE A 3 -18.74 -9.92 7.86
CA ILE A 3 -17.47 -9.36 8.30
C ILE A 3 -17.45 -7.86 8.02
N ALA A 4 -17.23 -7.05 9.05
CA ALA A 4 -17.08 -5.61 8.94
C ALA A 4 -15.60 -5.21 9.01
N LEU A 5 -15.07 -4.64 7.93
CA LEU A 5 -13.74 -4.04 7.87
C LEU A 5 -13.85 -2.52 8.09
N LEU A 6 -13.26 -2.00 9.17
CA LEU A 6 -13.35 -0.58 9.54
C LEU A 6 -12.04 0.14 9.19
N CYS A 7 -12.09 1.15 8.32
CA CYS A 7 -10.93 1.93 7.90
C CYS A 7 -11.20 3.44 7.96
N THR A 8 -10.16 4.22 8.22
CA THR A 8 -10.21 5.69 8.35
C THR A 8 -10.02 6.44 7.02
N SER A 9 -10.01 5.73 5.89
CA SER A 9 -9.79 6.31 4.56
C SER A 9 -10.64 5.63 3.49
N GLY A 10 -10.83 6.31 2.36
CA GLY A 10 -11.65 5.85 1.24
C GLY A 10 -10.85 5.10 0.17
N LEU A 11 -11.54 4.61 -0.86
CA LEU A 11 -10.94 3.91 -2.01
C LEU A 11 -10.03 4.80 -2.89
N ASP A 12 -9.99 6.10 -2.63
CA ASP A 12 -9.04 7.04 -3.22
C ASP A 12 -7.61 6.91 -2.64
N ASN A 13 -7.46 6.18 -1.53
CA ASN A 13 -6.19 5.91 -0.84
C ASN A 13 -5.67 4.49 -1.11
N ALA A 14 -4.35 4.32 -0.94
CA ALA A 14 -3.65 3.10 -1.28
C ALA A 14 -4.08 1.87 -0.47
N LEU A 15 -4.32 2.01 0.85
CA LEU A 15 -4.70 0.89 1.71
C LEU A 15 -6.07 0.28 1.33
N PRO A 16 -7.19 1.04 1.34
CA PRO A 16 -8.49 0.46 0.99
C PRO A 16 -8.53 -0.07 -0.44
N ARG A 17 -7.93 0.66 -1.39
CA ARG A 17 -7.94 0.29 -2.81
C ARG A 17 -7.03 -0.90 -3.13
N GLY A 18 -5.82 -0.88 -2.59
CA GLY A 18 -4.74 -1.78 -2.97
C GLY A 18 -4.63 -3.03 -2.11
N ARG A 19 -5.19 -3.04 -0.89
CA ARG A 19 -5.14 -4.20 0.02
C ARG A 19 -6.53 -4.68 0.42
N LEU A 20 -7.36 -3.80 0.99
CA LEU A 20 -8.62 -4.24 1.60
C LEU A 20 -9.65 -4.70 0.56
N LEU A 21 -9.86 -3.93 -0.51
CA LEU A 21 -10.85 -4.30 -1.53
C LEU A 21 -10.47 -5.59 -2.28
N PRO A 22 -9.21 -5.82 -2.71
CA PRO A 22 -8.82 -7.10 -3.32
C PRO A 22 -8.97 -8.28 -2.35
N LEU A 23 -8.52 -8.15 -1.09
CA LEU A 23 -8.72 -9.21 -0.09
C LEU A 23 -10.20 -9.49 0.14
N ALA A 24 -11.01 -8.46 0.34
CA ALA A 24 -12.45 -8.61 0.56
C ALA A 24 -13.14 -9.26 -0.63
N ARG A 25 -12.72 -8.95 -1.87
CA ARG A 25 -13.25 -9.60 -3.08
C ARG A 25 -13.00 -11.11 -3.07
N GLU A 26 -11.79 -11.54 -2.72
CA GLU A 26 -11.47 -12.96 -2.66
C GLU A 26 -12.17 -13.67 -1.48
N LEU A 27 -12.29 -13.01 -0.33
CA LEU A 27 -13.07 -13.53 0.80
C LEU A 27 -14.58 -13.63 0.49
N ALA A 28 -15.12 -12.72 -0.31
CA ALA A 28 -16.53 -12.78 -0.72
C ALA A 28 -16.82 -14.04 -1.57
N LYS A 29 -15.86 -14.48 -2.39
CA LYS A 29 -15.98 -15.71 -3.19
C LYS A 29 -16.07 -16.97 -2.33
N THR A 30 -15.59 -16.94 -1.09
CA THR A 30 -15.68 -18.07 -0.14
C THR A 30 -16.98 -18.08 0.67
N GLY A 31 -17.97 -17.27 0.29
CA GLY A 31 -19.29 -17.22 0.92
C GLY A 31 -19.38 -16.30 2.15
N HIS A 32 -18.37 -15.46 2.39
CA HIS A 32 -18.46 -14.41 3.40
C HIS A 32 -19.18 -13.17 2.87
N GLU A 33 -19.95 -12.50 3.73
CA GLU A 33 -20.59 -11.22 3.43
C GLU A 33 -19.66 -10.09 3.91
N LEU A 34 -18.98 -9.42 2.97
CA LEU A 34 -17.94 -8.43 3.28
C LEU A 34 -18.49 -7.00 3.23
N HIS A 35 -18.24 -6.25 4.29
CA HIS A 35 -18.62 -4.85 4.42
C HIS A 35 -17.42 -3.98 4.75
N LEU A 36 -17.06 -3.07 3.85
CA LEU A 36 -16.04 -2.04 4.08
C LEU A 36 -16.73 -0.78 4.58
N LEU A 37 -16.52 -0.47 5.85
CA LEU A 37 -16.98 0.76 6.50
C LEU A 37 -15.83 1.77 6.46
N LEU A 38 -15.94 2.75 5.56
CA LEU A 38 -14.87 3.68 5.20
C LEU A 38 -15.23 5.12 5.58
N LEU A 39 -14.21 5.95 5.69
CA LEU A 39 -14.35 7.41 5.71
C LEU A 39 -13.97 7.99 4.33
N HIS A 40 -14.42 9.20 4.00
CA HIS A 40 -14.12 9.84 2.71
C HIS A 40 -13.54 11.26 2.90
N PRO A 41 -12.56 11.71 2.08
CA PRO A 41 -11.97 13.05 2.17
C PRO A 41 -12.89 14.19 1.76
N THR A 42 -13.95 13.91 1.03
CA THR A 42 -14.97 14.89 0.61
C THR A 42 -16.36 14.30 0.81
N PHE A 43 -16.63 13.81 2.01
CA PHE A 43 -17.86 13.06 2.31
C PHE A 43 -19.13 13.88 2.06
N ASP A 44 -19.07 15.18 2.34
CA ASP A 44 -20.10 16.19 2.08
C ASP A 44 -20.47 16.28 0.59
N ARG A 45 -19.53 15.98 -0.32
CA ARG A 45 -19.73 16.07 -1.77
C ARG A 45 -20.21 14.76 -2.41
N LEU A 46 -20.21 13.65 -1.67
CA LEU A 46 -20.65 12.36 -2.21
C LEU A 46 -22.17 12.32 -2.35
N ARG A 47 -22.64 11.91 -3.53
CA ARG A 47 -24.03 11.55 -3.78
C ARG A 47 -24.43 10.30 -3.00
N PRO A 48 -25.72 10.07 -2.70
CA PRO A 48 -26.16 8.91 -1.93
C PRO A 48 -25.69 7.56 -2.50
N ASP A 49 -25.70 7.40 -3.83
CA ASP A 49 -25.23 6.23 -4.56
C ASP A 49 -23.69 6.07 -4.54
N GLU A 50 -22.95 7.15 -4.30
CA GLU A 50 -21.49 7.10 -4.12
C GLU A 50 -21.09 6.80 -2.67
N ARG A 51 -21.98 7.09 -1.72
CA ARG A 51 -21.77 6.75 -0.30
C ARG A 51 -21.89 5.26 -0.06
N THR A 52 -22.79 4.58 -0.76
CA THR A 52 -22.98 3.13 -0.63
C THR A 52 -23.02 2.47 -1.99
N CYS A 53 -22.11 1.52 -2.24
CA CYS A 53 -22.11 0.74 -3.47
C CYS A 53 -21.67 -0.71 -3.20
N THR A 54 -21.96 -1.60 -4.13
CA THR A 54 -21.42 -2.96 -4.13
C THR A 54 -20.44 -3.09 -5.30
N ARG A 55 -19.21 -3.53 -5.04
CA ARG A 55 -18.19 -3.76 -6.07
C ARG A 55 -17.61 -5.15 -5.92
N ASN A 56 -17.67 -5.96 -6.96
CA ASN A 56 -17.13 -7.32 -6.99
C ASN A 56 -17.58 -8.19 -5.79
N GLY A 57 -18.86 -8.12 -5.42
CA GLY A 57 -19.42 -8.86 -4.28
C GLY A 57 -19.09 -8.29 -2.89
N VAL A 58 -18.45 -7.13 -2.82
CA VAL A 58 -18.10 -6.43 -1.57
C VAL A 58 -19.00 -5.22 -1.38
N HIS A 59 -19.65 -5.11 -0.22
CA HIS A 59 -20.42 -3.94 0.15
C HIS A 59 -19.50 -2.85 0.69
N ILE A 60 -19.65 -1.63 0.17
CA ILE A 60 -18.79 -0.50 0.50
C ILE A 60 -19.68 0.63 0.98
N ALA A 61 -19.43 1.14 2.18
CA ALA A 61 -20.14 2.24 2.78
C ALA A 61 -19.16 3.31 3.29
N HIS A 62 -19.16 4.47 2.66
CA HIS A 62 -18.58 5.69 3.21
C HIS A 62 -19.56 6.26 4.24
N VAL A 63 -19.12 6.44 5.49
CA VAL A 63 -20.03 6.77 6.60
C VAL A 63 -19.85 8.18 7.14
N ALA A 64 -18.67 8.78 6.96
CA ALA A 64 -18.36 10.13 7.42
C ALA A 64 -17.08 10.70 6.76
N GLN A 65 -16.82 11.97 7.07
CA GLN A 65 -15.59 12.69 6.69
C GLN A 65 -14.36 12.10 7.39
N MET A 66 -13.26 11.90 6.64
CA MET A 66 -11.97 11.51 7.22
C MET A 66 -11.19 12.72 7.79
N HIS A 67 -10.09 12.45 8.49
CA HIS A 67 -9.25 13.42 9.20
C HIS A 67 -8.44 14.39 8.30
N VAL A 68 -8.62 14.31 6.97
CA VAL A 68 -8.07 15.23 5.97
C VAL A 68 -9.18 15.56 4.97
N TYR A 69 -9.24 16.80 4.51
CA TYR A 69 -10.17 17.22 3.47
C TYR A 69 -9.48 17.28 2.11
N GLY A 70 -10.16 16.85 1.05
CA GLY A 70 -9.66 16.94 -0.33
C GLY A 70 -8.98 15.67 -0.83
N LEU A 71 -9.03 15.48 -2.15
CA LEU A 71 -8.42 14.34 -2.81
C LEU A 71 -6.88 14.45 -2.81
N PRO A 72 -6.16 13.34 -3.06
CA PRO A 72 -4.69 13.38 -3.17
C PRO A 72 -4.23 14.45 -4.18
N GLY A 73 -3.31 15.34 -3.78
CA GLY A 73 -2.88 16.51 -4.54
C GLY A 73 -3.58 17.83 -4.14
N GLU A 74 -4.74 17.76 -3.49
CA GLU A 74 -5.54 18.93 -3.06
C GLU A 74 -5.83 18.90 -1.55
N ARG A 75 -4.97 18.22 -0.78
CA ARG A 75 -5.22 17.93 0.63
C ARG A 75 -5.10 19.17 1.50
N ARG A 76 -6.11 19.37 2.35
CA ARG A 76 -6.15 20.37 3.40
C ARG A 76 -6.30 19.69 4.77
N TYR A 77 -5.38 19.98 5.67
CA TYR A 77 -5.41 19.48 7.05
C TYR A 77 -6.30 20.36 7.93
N PHE A 78 -7.12 19.73 8.76
CA PHE A 78 -7.96 20.45 9.72
C PHE A 78 -7.12 21.05 10.85
N GLY A 79 -7.52 22.24 11.33
CA GLY A 79 -6.99 22.78 12.59
C GLY A 79 -7.38 21.91 13.78
N THR A 80 -6.67 22.04 14.91
CA THR A 80 -6.82 21.16 16.09
C THR A 80 -8.28 20.98 16.55
N THR A 81 -9.04 22.07 16.69
CA THR A 81 -10.43 22.02 17.16
C THR A 81 -11.36 21.34 16.16
N GLU A 82 -11.19 21.61 14.87
CA GLU A 82 -11.97 20.96 13.81
C GLU A 82 -11.61 19.48 13.71
N LEU A 83 -10.33 19.13 13.80
CA LEU A 83 -9.86 17.75 13.77
C LEU A 83 -10.49 16.92 14.89
N ILE A 84 -10.62 17.47 16.10
CA ILE A 84 -11.30 16.80 17.22
C ILE A 84 -12.77 16.55 16.89
N LYS A 85 -13.49 17.57 16.39
CA LYS A 85 -14.91 17.45 16.02
C LYS A 85 -15.12 16.40 14.91
N VAL A 86 -14.32 16.47 13.86
CA VAL A 86 -14.35 15.52 12.73
C VAL A 86 -14.04 14.11 13.21
N SER A 87 -13.02 13.94 14.06
CA SER A 87 -12.63 12.63 14.60
C SER A 87 -13.72 12.00 15.48
N LEU A 88 -14.35 12.79 16.34
CA LEU A 88 -15.47 12.33 17.18
C LEU A 88 -16.68 11.94 16.32
N HIS A 89 -17.05 12.77 15.34
CA HIS A 89 -18.15 12.48 14.44
C HIS A 89 -17.88 11.21 13.61
N ALA A 90 -16.69 11.08 13.04
CA ALA A 90 -16.27 9.91 12.28
C ALA A 90 -16.28 8.62 13.12
N THR A 91 -15.82 8.70 14.37
CA THR A 91 -15.85 7.58 15.32
C THR A 91 -17.29 7.13 15.57
N LEU A 92 -18.18 8.07 15.88
CA LEU A 92 -19.61 7.78 16.12
C LEU A 92 -20.29 7.20 14.88
N ALA A 93 -19.97 7.71 13.69
CA ALA A 93 -20.53 7.21 12.43
C ALA A 93 -20.10 5.78 12.13
N LEU A 94 -18.79 5.47 12.25
CA LEU A 94 -18.25 4.10 12.08
C LEU A 94 -18.85 3.13 13.10
N TRP A 95 -18.90 3.53 14.38
CA TRP A 95 -19.49 2.71 15.44
C TRP A 95 -20.97 2.41 15.16
N ARG A 96 -21.77 3.42 14.85
CA ARG A 96 -23.20 3.26 14.54
C ARG A 96 -23.43 2.39 13.30
N ALA A 97 -22.64 2.58 12.25
CA ALA A 97 -22.72 1.78 11.04
C ALA A 97 -22.39 0.30 11.33
N CYS A 98 -21.33 0.05 12.10
CA CYS A 98 -20.92 -1.29 12.52
C CYS A 98 -22.00 -1.97 13.38
N VAL A 99 -22.55 -1.27 14.37
CA VAL A 99 -23.63 -1.79 15.22
C VAL A 99 -24.89 -2.10 14.41
N ARG A 100 -25.33 -1.20 13.54
CA ARG A 100 -26.51 -1.42 12.67
C ARG A 100 -26.34 -2.60 11.74
N LEU A 101 -25.11 -2.84 11.27
CA LEU A 101 -24.79 -3.97 10.41
C LEU A 101 -24.90 -5.33 11.14
N HIS A 102 -24.75 -5.34 12.47
CA HIS A 102 -24.70 -6.56 13.30
C HIS A 102 -23.78 -7.65 12.72
N PRO A 103 -22.48 -7.37 12.50
CA PRO A 103 -21.55 -8.34 11.94
C PRO A 103 -21.22 -9.47 12.93
N ASP A 104 -20.80 -10.62 12.39
CA ASP A 104 -20.23 -11.71 13.18
C ASP A 104 -18.78 -11.41 13.60
N VAL A 105 -18.06 -10.65 12.76
CA VAL A 105 -16.65 -10.31 12.91
C VAL A 105 -16.44 -8.82 12.68
N ILE A 106 -15.71 -8.17 13.58
CA ILE A 106 -15.29 -6.77 13.46
C ILE A 106 -13.78 -6.74 13.29
N HIS A 107 -13.29 -6.18 12.19
CA HIS A 107 -11.86 -6.10 11.89
C HIS A 107 -11.45 -4.64 11.68
N VAL A 108 -10.65 -4.10 12.58
CA VAL A 108 -10.10 -2.74 12.48
C VAL A 108 -8.87 -2.77 11.58
N CYS A 109 -8.93 -2.09 10.44
CA CYS A 109 -7.84 -2.04 9.47
C CYS A 109 -7.02 -0.77 9.69
N LYS A 110 -5.72 -0.93 10.00
CA LYS A 110 -4.83 0.15 10.42
C LYS A 110 -5.32 0.81 11.71
N PRO A 111 -4.93 0.28 12.89
CA PRO A 111 -5.48 0.71 14.18
C PRO A 111 -5.15 2.17 14.47
N GLN A 112 -6.13 3.05 14.28
CA GLN A 112 -6.05 4.47 14.56
C GLN A 112 -7.09 4.86 15.62
N PRO A 113 -6.98 6.05 16.24
CA PRO A 113 -7.92 6.49 17.26
C PRO A 113 -9.39 6.42 16.85
N ILE A 114 -9.70 6.75 15.59
CA ILE A 114 -11.07 6.82 15.07
C ILE A 114 -11.69 5.42 14.91
N ASN A 115 -11.10 4.57 14.06
CA ASN A 115 -11.62 3.23 13.77
C ASN A 115 -11.34 2.24 14.92
N GLY A 116 -10.25 2.41 15.65
CA GLY A 116 -9.92 1.62 16.83
C GLY A 116 -10.95 1.79 17.93
N LEU A 117 -11.30 3.03 18.28
CA LEU A 117 -12.35 3.29 19.27
C LEU A 117 -13.72 2.82 18.78
N ALA A 118 -14.06 3.10 17.52
CA ALA A 118 -15.32 2.65 16.93
C ALA A 118 -15.48 1.12 16.94
N GLY A 119 -14.43 0.40 16.53
CA GLY A 119 -14.40 -1.07 16.50
C GLY A 119 -14.45 -1.67 17.90
N TRP A 120 -13.69 -1.11 18.85
CA TRP A 120 -13.71 -1.56 20.24
C TRP A 120 -15.09 -1.38 20.91
N LEU A 121 -15.73 -0.21 20.72
CA LEU A 121 -17.08 0.04 21.23
C LEU A 121 -18.11 -0.90 20.60
N ALA A 122 -18.04 -1.11 19.28
CA ALA A 122 -18.95 -2.01 18.57
C ALA A 122 -18.78 -3.47 19.04
N ALA A 123 -17.54 -3.94 19.21
CA ALA A 123 -17.24 -5.28 19.68
C ALA A 123 -17.81 -5.54 21.09
N ARG A 124 -17.65 -4.58 22.02
CA ARG A 124 -18.22 -4.68 23.37
C ARG A 124 -19.74 -4.66 23.37
N GLN A 125 -20.35 -3.76 22.60
CA GLN A 125 -21.80 -3.62 22.57
C GLN A 125 -22.50 -4.82 21.93
N LEU A 126 -21.91 -5.39 20.89
CA LEU A 126 -22.49 -6.53 20.17
C LEU A 126 -22.04 -7.89 20.74
N ASN A 127 -21.14 -7.89 21.72
CA ASN A 127 -20.45 -9.09 22.23
C ASN A 127 -19.82 -9.92 21.08
N ARG A 128 -19.05 -9.25 20.21
CA ARG A 128 -18.43 -9.84 19.01
C ARG A 128 -16.91 -9.79 19.07
N PRO A 129 -16.21 -10.74 18.44
CA PRO A 129 -14.76 -10.74 18.40
C PRO A 129 -14.20 -9.56 17.59
N LEU A 130 -13.14 -8.95 18.12
CA LEU A 130 -12.39 -7.88 17.49
C LEU A 130 -11.08 -8.41 16.89
N PHE A 131 -10.81 -8.10 15.64
CA PHE A 131 -9.57 -8.37 14.94
C PHE A 131 -8.90 -7.07 14.48
N VAL A 132 -7.60 -7.11 14.24
CA VAL A 132 -6.81 -5.93 13.83
C VAL A 132 -5.88 -6.29 12.66
N ASP A 133 -5.81 -5.43 11.64
CA ASP A 133 -4.79 -5.49 10.57
C ASP A 133 -3.79 -4.36 10.79
N CYS A 134 -2.53 -4.73 10.98
CA CYS A 134 -1.40 -3.81 11.12
C CYS A 134 -0.61 -3.82 9.81
N ASP A 135 -0.68 -2.71 9.06
CA ASP A 135 -0.16 -2.61 7.69
C ASP A 135 0.93 -1.54 7.49
N ASP A 136 1.18 -0.71 8.50
CA ASP A 136 2.20 0.34 8.51
C ASP A 136 2.63 0.62 9.95
N TYR A 137 3.62 1.50 10.12
CA TYR A 137 4.05 2.02 11.43
C TYR A 137 3.94 3.55 11.44
N GLU A 138 2.71 4.07 11.59
CA GLU A 138 2.40 5.50 11.45
C GLU A 138 2.92 6.33 12.62
N ALA A 139 2.99 5.78 13.83
CA ALA A 139 3.52 6.50 14.98
C ALA A 139 4.98 6.95 14.76
N GLU A 140 5.75 6.18 14.00
CA GLU A 140 7.13 6.53 13.66
C GLU A 140 7.24 7.37 12.38
N ALA A 141 6.15 7.47 11.60
CA ALA A 141 6.13 8.29 10.41
C ALA A 141 6.22 9.79 10.79
N ASN A 142 7.10 10.53 10.14
CA ASN A 142 7.36 11.96 10.40
C ASN A 142 6.22 12.92 9.97
N ARG A 143 4.97 12.44 9.85
CA ARG A 143 3.83 13.24 9.38
C ARG A 143 3.01 13.90 10.49
N THR A 144 3.27 13.57 11.77
CA THR A 144 2.54 14.19 12.89
C THR A 144 3.21 15.48 13.34
N ASN A 145 2.50 16.60 13.31
CA ASN A 145 3.01 17.91 13.76
C ASN A 145 3.08 18.04 15.29
N SER A 146 2.47 17.13 16.05
CA SER A 146 2.40 17.20 17.51
C SER A 146 2.83 15.90 18.19
N ALA A 147 3.68 16.02 19.22
CA ALA A 147 4.09 14.90 20.07
C ALA A 147 2.88 14.19 20.73
N PHE A 148 1.82 14.94 21.04
CA PHE A 148 0.58 14.37 21.59
C PHE A 148 -0.12 13.47 20.57
N GLN A 149 -0.29 13.93 19.33
CA GLN A 149 -0.89 13.13 18.26
C GLN A 149 -0.10 11.84 18.01
N ARG A 150 1.24 11.95 18.01
CA ARG A 150 2.14 10.79 17.87
C ARG A 150 1.95 9.78 18.99
N ARG A 151 1.91 10.24 20.24
CA ARG A 151 1.65 9.37 21.42
C ARG A 151 0.29 8.69 21.36
N MET A 152 -0.73 9.40 20.88
CA MET A 152 -2.07 8.85 20.74
C MET A 152 -2.12 7.78 19.64
N LEU A 153 -1.49 8.01 18.49
CA LEU A 153 -1.36 7.01 17.42
C LEU A 153 -0.60 5.78 17.91
N ALA A 154 0.56 5.98 18.53
CA ALA A 154 1.37 4.91 19.10
C ALA A 154 0.57 4.06 20.10
N TRP A 155 -0.24 4.70 20.96
CA TRP A 155 -1.06 3.98 21.91
C TRP A 155 -2.05 3.04 21.22
N TRP A 156 -2.74 3.48 20.16
CA TRP A 156 -3.68 2.62 19.45
C TRP A 156 -2.98 1.52 18.64
N GLU A 157 -1.89 1.85 17.95
CA GLU A 157 -1.07 0.89 17.21
C GLU A 157 -0.52 -0.21 18.12
N ASP A 158 -0.08 0.14 19.34
CA ASP A 158 0.57 -0.81 20.24
C ASP A 158 -0.41 -1.53 21.17
N ARG A 159 -1.49 -0.86 21.61
CA ARG A 159 -2.43 -1.43 22.61
C ARG A 159 -3.58 -2.19 22.00
N LEU A 160 -4.13 -1.77 20.85
CA LEU A 160 -5.29 -2.47 20.28
C LEU A 160 -4.97 -3.92 19.88
N PRO A 161 -3.81 -4.24 19.27
CA PRO A 161 -3.44 -5.62 18.94
C PRO A 161 -3.39 -6.56 20.16
N LEU A 162 -2.98 -6.06 21.33
CA LEU A 162 -2.91 -6.86 22.57
C LEU A 162 -4.30 -7.30 23.06
N HIS A 163 -5.34 -6.54 22.74
CA HIS A 163 -6.72 -6.83 23.12
C HIS A 163 -7.52 -7.49 21.99
N ALA A 164 -6.93 -7.64 20.82
CA ALA A 164 -7.56 -8.29 19.68
C ALA A 164 -7.56 -9.82 19.86
N ARG A 165 -8.60 -10.44 19.33
CA ARG A 165 -8.71 -11.90 19.23
C ARG A 165 -7.69 -12.45 18.25
N GLY A 166 -7.45 -11.75 17.14
CA GLY A 166 -6.42 -12.05 16.16
C GLY A 166 -5.90 -10.78 15.50
N VAL A 167 -4.64 -10.83 15.09
CA VAL A 167 -3.91 -9.74 14.45
C VAL A 167 -3.30 -10.22 13.13
N THR A 168 -3.69 -9.57 12.04
CA THR A 168 -3.02 -9.72 10.74
C THR A 168 -1.93 -8.67 10.61
N VAL A 169 -0.78 -9.04 10.03
CA VAL A 169 0.36 -8.14 9.79
C VAL A 169 0.86 -8.31 8.38
N ASN A 170 1.28 -7.24 7.71
CA ASN A 170 1.73 -7.33 6.30
C ASN A 170 3.26 -7.39 6.11
N THR A 171 4.05 -7.27 7.17
CA THR A 171 5.51 -7.39 7.15
C THR A 171 6.04 -8.30 8.25
N ARG A 172 7.19 -8.92 8.03
CA ARG A 172 7.94 -9.65 9.07
C ARG A 172 8.34 -8.73 10.20
N PHE A 173 8.69 -7.49 9.89
CA PHE A 173 8.98 -6.47 10.90
C PHE A 173 7.80 -6.23 11.85
N LEU A 174 6.58 -6.04 11.32
CA LEU A 174 5.40 -5.86 12.17
C LEU A 174 5.02 -7.12 12.93
N PHE A 175 5.23 -8.31 12.35
CA PHE A 175 5.06 -9.58 13.05
C PHE A 175 5.93 -9.65 14.30
N GLU A 176 7.24 -9.41 14.15
CA GLU A 176 8.18 -9.41 15.27
C GLU A 176 7.89 -8.31 16.28
N ARG A 177 7.46 -7.13 15.82
CA ARG A 177 7.04 -6.04 16.71
C ARG A 177 5.85 -6.44 17.57
N CYS A 178 4.78 -6.98 16.97
CA CYS A 178 3.60 -7.44 17.71
C CYS A 178 3.95 -8.56 18.70
N ARG A 179 4.80 -9.51 18.28
CA ARG A 179 5.30 -10.59 19.14
C ARG A 179 6.07 -10.04 20.34
N ALA A 180 6.99 -9.10 20.11
CA ALA A 180 7.79 -8.46 21.15
C ALA A 180 6.94 -7.63 22.15
N MET A 181 5.81 -7.07 21.70
CA MET A 181 4.85 -6.40 22.57
C MET A 181 3.98 -7.35 23.41
N GLY A 182 4.03 -8.66 23.13
CA GLY A 182 3.30 -9.68 23.87
C GLY A 182 2.03 -10.20 23.20
N VAL A 183 1.81 -9.92 21.90
CA VAL A 183 0.73 -10.61 21.16
C VAL A 183 1.15 -12.08 20.98
N PRO A 184 0.35 -13.05 21.46
CA PRO A 184 0.67 -14.47 21.29
C PRO A 184 0.77 -14.84 19.81
N GLU A 185 1.77 -15.65 19.44
CA GLU A 185 2.02 -16.04 18.05
C GLU A 185 0.82 -16.74 17.40
N VAL A 186 0.06 -17.54 18.17
CA VAL A 186 -1.19 -18.18 17.71
C VAL A 186 -2.27 -17.18 17.27
N ARG A 187 -2.18 -15.93 17.72
CA ARG A 187 -3.09 -14.83 17.30
C ARG A 187 -2.52 -14.01 16.15
N LEU A 188 -1.27 -14.24 15.74
CA LEU A 188 -0.61 -13.48 14.69
C LEU A 188 -0.67 -14.22 13.35
N ARG A 189 -0.95 -13.48 12.29
CA ARG A 189 -0.94 -14.01 10.93
C ARG A 189 -0.23 -13.04 9.98
N TYR A 190 0.86 -13.51 9.39
CA TYR A 190 1.52 -12.78 8.30
C TYR A 190 0.70 -12.90 7.02
N VAL A 191 0.27 -11.77 6.48
CA VAL A 191 -0.44 -11.65 5.20
C VAL A 191 0.09 -10.43 4.45
N PRO A 192 1.11 -10.58 3.58
CA PRO A 192 1.67 -9.46 2.82
C PRO A 192 0.65 -8.87 1.85
N ASN A 193 1.02 -7.78 1.17
CA ASN A 193 0.23 -7.29 0.05
C ASN A 193 0.36 -8.23 -1.15
N GLY A 194 -0.69 -8.35 -1.94
CA GLY A 194 -0.72 -9.12 -3.17
C GLY A 194 -0.99 -8.27 -4.40
N ALA A 195 -1.08 -8.93 -5.55
CA ALA A 195 -1.41 -8.31 -6.81
C ALA A 195 -2.50 -9.10 -7.56
N ASP A 196 -3.28 -8.37 -8.36
CA ASP A 196 -4.15 -8.99 -9.36
C ASP A 196 -3.31 -9.56 -10.51
N ALA A 197 -3.89 -10.52 -11.23
CA ALA A 197 -3.33 -10.96 -12.50
C ALA A 197 -3.25 -9.80 -13.51
N LEU A 198 -2.34 -9.91 -14.46
CA LEU A 198 -2.27 -8.99 -15.58
C LEU A 198 -3.57 -9.00 -16.39
N PRO A 199 -3.98 -7.84 -16.97
CA PRO A 199 -5.07 -7.79 -17.92
C PRO A 199 -4.76 -8.63 -19.17
N ALA A 200 -5.80 -9.03 -19.90
CA ALA A 200 -5.65 -9.78 -21.16
C ALA A 200 -4.89 -8.98 -22.23
N GLU A 201 -5.11 -7.66 -22.28
CA GLU A 201 -4.30 -6.75 -23.10
C GLU A 201 -3.06 -6.33 -22.33
N THR A 202 -1.89 -6.78 -22.78
CA THR A 202 -0.59 -6.44 -22.17
C THR A 202 0.19 -5.39 -22.96
N SER A 203 -0.37 -4.89 -24.06
CA SER A 203 0.25 -3.87 -24.90
C SER A 203 0.57 -2.60 -24.10
N PRO A 204 1.71 -1.92 -24.36
CA PRO A 204 2.03 -0.67 -23.69
C PRO A 204 0.89 0.35 -23.82
N PRO A 205 0.57 1.14 -22.76
CA PRO A 205 -0.37 2.23 -22.86
C PRO A 205 -0.01 3.20 -23.99
N ALA A 206 -0.99 3.90 -24.55
CA ALA A 206 -0.77 4.84 -25.66
C ALA A 206 0.35 5.84 -25.37
N ALA A 207 0.43 6.33 -24.11
CA ALA A 207 1.45 7.24 -23.64
C ALA A 207 2.90 6.69 -23.74
N LEU A 208 3.08 5.36 -23.75
CA LEU A 208 4.40 4.71 -23.83
C LEU A 208 4.76 4.20 -25.23
N ARG A 209 3.85 4.28 -26.22
CA ARG A 209 4.10 3.71 -27.56
C ARG A 209 5.30 4.33 -28.27
N HIS A 210 5.55 5.62 -28.06
CA HIS A 210 6.70 6.32 -28.64
C HIS A 210 8.04 5.90 -28.01
N LEU A 211 8.01 5.18 -26.88
CA LEU A 211 9.20 4.63 -26.21
C LEU A 211 9.44 3.16 -26.55
N ALA A 212 8.69 2.59 -27.51
CA ALA A 212 8.87 1.21 -27.93
C ALA A 212 10.33 0.96 -28.37
N GLY A 213 10.94 -0.11 -27.86
CA GLY A 213 12.34 -0.45 -28.12
C GLY A 213 13.36 0.25 -27.24
N HIS A 214 12.98 1.26 -26.45
CA HIS A 214 13.88 1.88 -25.49
C HIS A 214 13.94 1.12 -24.15
N PRO A 215 15.07 1.15 -23.42
CA PRO A 215 15.15 0.60 -22.06
C PRO A 215 14.33 1.45 -21.08
N ILE A 216 13.13 0.97 -20.72
CA ILE A 216 12.22 1.68 -19.82
C ILE A 216 12.48 1.27 -18.35
N VAL A 217 12.79 2.26 -17.53
CA VAL A 217 12.82 2.20 -16.06
C VAL A 217 11.51 2.75 -15.54
N LEU A 218 10.77 1.97 -14.74
CA LEU A 218 9.44 2.36 -14.26
C LEU A 218 9.42 2.65 -12.77
N TYR A 219 8.78 3.74 -12.38
CA TYR A 219 8.29 3.98 -11.02
C TYR A 219 6.77 4.11 -11.03
N VAL A 220 6.10 3.40 -10.11
CA VAL A 220 4.67 3.54 -9.85
C VAL A 220 4.44 3.79 -8.37
N GLY A 221 3.78 4.90 -8.01
CA GLY A 221 3.44 5.18 -6.63
C GLY A 221 3.15 6.64 -6.33
N THR A 222 2.81 6.94 -5.07
CA THR A 222 2.62 8.32 -4.62
C THR A 222 3.93 9.10 -4.69
N LEU A 223 3.85 10.35 -5.15
CA LEU A 223 4.98 11.28 -5.17
C LEU A 223 5.05 12.02 -3.83
N SER A 224 5.65 11.35 -2.84
CA SER A 224 5.88 11.90 -1.50
C SER A 224 7.27 11.48 -1.03
N ILE A 225 8.23 12.41 -1.02
CA ILE A 225 9.65 12.19 -0.72
C ILE A 225 9.82 11.54 0.65
N ALA A 226 9.03 11.97 1.64
CA ALA A 226 9.05 11.42 2.99
C ALA A 226 8.66 9.92 3.07
N SER A 227 7.92 9.41 2.07
CA SER A 227 7.40 8.04 2.06
C SER A 227 7.95 7.17 0.93
N HIS A 228 8.40 7.79 -0.15
CA HIS A 228 8.92 7.16 -1.34
C HIS A 228 10.04 8.04 -1.88
N ALA A 229 11.27 7.52 -1.87
CA ALA A 229 12.46 8.30 -2.17
C ALA A 229 12.65 8.53 -3.68
N VAL A 230 11.68 9.17 -4.33
CA VAL A 230 11.73 9.47 -5.77
C VAL A 230 12.86 10.44 -6.08
N ASP A 231 13.24 11.29 -5.13
CA ASP A 231 14.45 12.12 -5.17
C ASP A 231 15.72 11.27 -5.36
N LEU A 232 15.86 10.17 -4.60
CA LEU A 232 16.96 9.21 -4.74
C LEU A 232 16.95 8.54 -6.13
N LEU A 233 15.77 8.21 -6.65
CA LEU A 233 15.63 7.65 -8.00
C LEU A 233 16.05 8.65 -9.08
N LEU A 234 15.65 9.92 -8.98
CA LEU A 234 16.05 10.94 -9.95
C LEU A 234 17.56 11.15 -9.95
N ASP A 235 18.18 11.19 -8.76
CA ASP A 235 19.64 11.30 -8.63
C ASP A 235 20.35 10.09 -9.25
N ALA A 236 19.85 8.88 -9.00
CA ALA A 236 20.39 7.66 -9.59
C ALA A 236 20.21 7.65 -11.11
N PHE A 237 19.05 8.10 -11.60
CA PHE A 237 18.74 8.12 -13.02
C PHE A 237 19.62 9.11 -13.80
N ALA A 238 20.10 10.19 -13.19
CA ALA A 238 21.10 11.07 -13.81
C ALA A 238 22.37 10.30 -14.23
N HIS A 239 22.82 9.35 -13.41
CA HIS A 239 23.94 8.48 -13.74
C HIS A 239 23.58 7.44 -14.80
N VAL A 240 22.36 6.90 -14.75
CA VAL A 240 21.85 5.95 -15.75
C VAL A 240 21.77 6.62 -17.12
N GLU A 241 21.17 7.81 -17.23
CA GLU A 241 21.00 8.57 -18.47
C GLU A 241 22.35 8.99 -19.06
N HIS A 242 23.31 9.40 -18.22
CA HIS A 242 24.67 9.68 -18.67
C HIS A 242 25.38 8.45 -19.25
N THR A 243 25.17 7.28 -18.66
CA THR A 243 25.85 6.02 -19.06
C THR A 243 25.15 5.34 -20.23
N LEU A 244 23.82 5.39 -20.26
CA LEU A 244 22.95 4.82 -21.28
C LEU A 244 21.94 5.89 -21.74
N PRO A 245 22.32 6.77 -22.69
CA PRO A 245 21.47 7.88 -23.14
C PRO A 245 20.13 7.49 -23.76
N ALA A 246 19.98 6.21 -24.14
CA ALA A 246 18.73 5.67 -24.66
C ALA A 246 17.70 5.33 -23.56
N ALA A 247 18.12 5.22 -22.30
CA ALA A 247 17.27 4.83 -21.16
C ALA A 247 16.18 5.87 -20.91
N GLN A 248 14.98 5.40 -20.54
CA GLN A 248 13.79 6.24 -20.33
C GLN A 248 13.26 6.00 -18.92
N LEU A 249 13.09 7.05 -18.12
CA LEU A 249 12.45 6.98 -16.82
C LEU A 249 10.97 7.33 -16.95
N VAL A 250 10.09 6.38 -16.66
CA VAL A 250 8.65 6.57 -16.63
C VAL A 250 8.17 6.65 -15.19
N ILE A 251 7.52 7.75 -14.82
CA ILE A 251 6.97 7.99 -13.49
C ILE A 251 5.44 8.03 -13.58
N VAL A 252 4.80 7.03 -13.00
CA VAL A 252 3.35 6.92 -12.86
C VAL A 252 2.95 7.22 -11.43
N GLY A 253 2.10 8.22 -11.24
CA GLY A 253 1.60 8.61 -9.94
C GLY A 253 1.46 10.13 -9.80
N ASP A 254 0.99 10.51 -8.61
CA ASP A 254 0.84 11.91 -8.22
C ASP A 254 1.05 12.04 -6.71
N GLY A 255 1.20 13.26 -6.22
CA GLY A 255 1.38 13.55 -4.81
C GLY A 255 1.94 14.94 -4.55
N ASP A 256 1.93 15.31 -3.28
CA ASP A 256 2.22 16.67 -2.81
C ASP A 256 3.64 17.15 -3.18
N ASP A 257 4.59 16.25 -3.43
CA ASP A 257 5.98 16.59 -3.80
C ASP A 257 6.23 16.57 -5.33
N ARG A 258 5.19 16.42 -6.16
CA ARG A 258 5.34 16.30 -7.63
C ARG A 258 6.13 17.47 -8.25
N ASP A 259 5.78 18.70 -7.92
CA ASP A 259 6.41 19.89 -8.51
C ASP A 259 7.85 20.09 -8.02
N ALA A 260 8.12 19.74 -6.77
CA ALA A 260 9.48 19.73 -6.22
C ALA A 260 10.36 18.68 -6.92
N LEU A 261 9.81 17.50 -7.22
CA LEU A 261 10.50 16.44 -7.95
C LEU A 261 10.75 16.81 -9.42
N LYS A 262 9.81 17.47 -10.08
CA LYS A 262 10.03 18.02 -11.44
C LYS A 262 11.13 19.07 -11.46
N THR A 263 11.07 20.05 -10.56
CA THR A 263 12.14 21.06 -10.40
C THR A 263 13.51 20.41 -10.14
N ARG A 264 13.55 19.30 -9.38
CA ARG A 264 14.78 18.53 -9.18
C ARG A 264 15.27 17.89 -10.47
N ALA A 265 14.39 17.26 -11.25
CA ALA A 265 14.74 16.67 -12.54
C ALA A 265 15.29 17.72 -13.51
N ASP A 266 14.68 18.90 -13.57
CA ASP A 266 15.15 20.03 -14.39
C ASP A 266 16.55 20.50 -13.95
N ARG A 267 16.79 20.60 -12.63
CA ARG A 267 18.11 20.96 -12.08
C ARG A 267 19.18 19.90 -12.36
N LEU A 268 18.79 18.64 -12.45
CA LEU A 268 19.68 17.53 -12.85
C LEU A 268 19.86 17.45 -14.38
N GLU A 269 19.21 18.32 -15.14
CA GLU A 269 19.23 18.37 -16.61
C GLU A 269 18.77 17.05 -17.26
N LEU A 270 17.87 16.31 -16.59
CA LEU A 270 17.34 15.05 -17.10
C LEU A 270 16.43 15.30 -18.30
N ARG A 271 16.64 14.56 -19.40
CA ARG A 271 15.89 14.76 -20.66
C ARG A 271 14.88 13.64 -20.90
N ASN A 272 15.17 12.45 -20.39
CA ASN A 272 14.41 11.24 -20.63
C ASN A 272 13.46 10.86 -19.47
N VAL A 273 12.79 11.85 -18.86
CA VAL A 273 11.84 11.63 -17.75
C VAL A 273 10.40 11.92 -18.18
N HIS A 274 9.54 10.91 -18.07
CA HIS A 274 8.14 10.94 -18.51
C HIS A 274 7.19 10.89 -17.33
N TRP A 275 6.47 11.99 -17.09
CA TRP A 275 5.51 12.11 -15.99
C TRP A 275 4.09 11.81 -16.47
N LEU A 276 3.58 10.61 -16.20
CA LEU A 276 2.27 10.18 -16.71
C LEU A 276 1.09 10.55 -15.80
N GLY A 277 1.36 11.04 -14.59
CA GLY A 277 0.32 11.31 -13.60
C GLY A 277 -0.36 10.03 -13.12
N ARG A 278 -1.59 10.16 -12.61
CA ARG A 278 -2.40 9.01 -12.18
C ARG A 278 -3.00 8.28 -13.38
N LEU A 279 -2.71 6.99 -13.49
CA LEU A 279 -3.31 6.08 -14.46
C LEU A 279 -4.36 5.18 -13.81
N SER A 280 -5.24 4.59 -14.64
CA SER A 280 -6.11 3.50 -14.18
C SER A 280 -5.28 2.28 -13.74
N PRO A 281 -5.84 1.39 -12.90
CA PRO A 281 -5.13 0.17 -12.49
C PRO A 281 -4.67 -0.70 -13.68
N ASP A 282 -5.48 -0.80 -14.73
CA ASP A 282 -5.13 -1.57 -15.93
C ASP A 282 -3.99 -0.93 -16.72
N GLU A 283 -4.02 0.40 -16.91
CA GLU A 283 -2.92 1.13 -17.54
C GLU A 283 -1.62 1.01 -16.75
N ALA A 284 -1.67 1.14 -15.42
CA ALA A 284 -0.50 0.98 -14.56
C ALA A 284 0.09 -0.44 -14.67
N ARG A 285 -0.75 -1.48 -14.71
CA ARG A 285 -0.32 -2.87 -14.97
C ARG A 285 0.37 -3.04 -16.32
N ARG A 286 -0.15 -2.42 -17.37
CA ARG A 286 0.47 -2.43 -18.70
C ARG A 286 1.80 -1.66 -18.74
N CYS A 287 1.98 -0.64 -17.90
CA CYS A 287 3.29 0.00 -17.73
C CYS A 287 4.34 -0.98 -17.20
N TYR A 288 4.01 -1.79 -16.18
CA TYR A 288 4.95 -2.80 -15.68
C TYR A 288 5.35 -3.78 -16.78
N ALA A 289 4.37 -4.31 -17.51
CA ALA A 289 4.62 -5.26 -18.60
C ALA A 289 5.51 -4.68 -19.74
N ALA A 290 5.49 -3.36 -19.93
CA ALA A 290 6.33 -2.67 -20.92
C ALA A 290 7.75 -2.33 -20.41
N ALA A 291 7.98 -2.36 -19.10
CA ALA A 291 9.23 -1.92 -18.49
C ALA A 291 10.32 -3.00 -18.51
N TYR A 292 11.58 -2.57 -18.65
CA TYR A 292 12.74 -3.46 -18.51
C TYR A 292 13.01 -3.78 -17.05
N CYS A 293 12.78 -2.78 -16.18
CA CYS A 293 12.73 -2.96 -14.74
C CYS A 293 11.80 -1.92 -14.11
N SER A 294 11.28 -2.24 -12.93
CA SER A 294 10.66 -1.26 -12.04
C SER A 294 11.61 -0.93 -10.89
N VAL A 295 11.41 0.23 -10.26
CA VAL A 295 12.24 0.69 -9.15
C VAL A 295 11.40 1.01 -7.92
N ASP A 296 11.76 0.42 -6.78
CA ASP A 296 11.29 0.84 -5.46
C ASP A 296 12.42 1.53 -4.71
N PRO A 297 12.60 2.86 -4.85
CA PRO A 297 13.62 3.58 -4.13
C PRO A 297 13.22 3.69 -2.66
N VAL A 298 14.12 3.27 -1.77
CA VAL A 298 13.82 3.13 -0.34
C VAL A 298 14.99 3.63 0.51
N ARG A 299 14.62 4.28 1.62
CA ARG A 299 15.53 4.66 2.69
C ARG A 299 15.36 3.69 3.85
N ASP A 300 16.46 3.30 4.49
CA ASP A 300 16.38 2.39 5.64
C ASP A 300 15.89 3.12 6.90
N THR A 301 14.59 2.99 7.20
CA THR A 301 13.96 3.52 8.41
C THR A 301 12.97 2.48 8.97
N PRO A 302 12.61 2.54 10.27
CA PRO A 302 11.62 1.63 10.84
C PRO A 302 10.29 1.64 10.08
N THR A 303 9.80 2.82 9.66
CA THR A 303 8.59 2.94 8.83
C THR A 303 8.75 2.21 7.50
N MET A 304 9.91 2.27 6.84
CA MET A 304 10.11 1.57 5.57
C MET A 304 10.27 0.05 5.75
N ARG A 305 10.82 -0.40 6.88
CA ARG A 305 10.88 -1.83 7.27
C ARG A 305 9.49 -2.40 7.55
N ALA A 306 8.58 -1.58 8.07
CA ALA A 306 7.20 -1.95 8.36
C ALA A 306 6.26 -1.97 7.14
N ARG A 307 6.74 -1.59 5.94
CA ARG A 307 5.91 -1.50 4.73
C ARG A 307 6.05 -2.68 3.81
N SER A 308 4.91 -3.15 3.31
CA SER A 308 4.80 -4.12 2.21
C SER A 308 4.52 -3.39 0.88
N PRO A 309 5.53 -3.07 0.05
CA PRO A 309 5.35 -2.22 -1.12
C PRO A 309 4.53 -2.90 -2.24
N LEU A 310 3.33 -2.37 -2.51
CA LEU A 310 2.45 -2.86 -3.60
C LEU A 310 3.16 -2.90 -4.96
N LYS A 311 4.01 -1.91 -5.24
CA LYS A 311 4.70 -1.82 -6.54
C LYS A 311 5.61 -3.01 -6.82
N ILE A 312 6.18 -3.63 -5.78
CA ILE A 312 7.01 -4.83 -5.95
C ILE A 312 6.14 -6.00 -6.37
N VAL A 313 5.02 -6.26 -5.67
CA VAL A 313 4.14 -7.38 -6.02
C VAL A 313 3.42 -7.19 -7.35
N GLU A 314 3.11 -5.95 -7.73
CA GLU A 314 2.62 -5.64 -9.09
C GLU A 314 3.67 -5.93 -10.16
N SER A 315 4.95 -5.65 -9.88
CA SER A 315 6.06 -5.99 -10.78
C SER A 315 6.22 -7.51 -10.91
N LEU A 316 6.15 -8.24 -9.79
CA LEU A 316 6.20 -9.70 -9.79
C LEU A 316 5.05 -10.30 -10.62
N ALA A 317 3.83 -9.79 -10.44
CA ALA A 317 2.67 -10.21 -11.22
C ALA A 317 2.88 -10.00 -12.74
N ALA A 318 3.54 -8.90 -13.10
CA ALA A 318 3.89 -8.57 -14.48
C ALA A 318 5.10 -9.35 -15.03
N GLY A 319 5.86 -10.03 -14.16
CA GLY A 319 7.15 -10.62 -14.52
C GLY A 319 8.25 -9.58 -14.73
N THR A 320 8.08 -8.35 -14.25
CA THR A 320 9.04 -7.25 -14.39
C THR A 320 10.08 -7.31 -13.27
N PRO A 321 11.39 -7.35 -13.57
CA PRO A 321 12.44 -7.30 -12.56
C PRO A 321 12.36 -6.02 -11.75
N VAL A 322 12.61 -6.13 -10.44
CA VAL A 322 12.60 -4.99 -9.52
C VAL A 322 14.01 -4.61 -9.12
N VAL A 323 14.34 -3.32 -9.08
CA VAL A 323 15.55 -2.81 -8.41
C VAL A 323 15.12 -2.07 -7.14
N THR A 324 15.66 -2.47 -5.99
CA THR A 324 15.29 -1.86 -4.69
C THR A 324 16.40 -2.01 -3.65
N GLY A 325 16.36 -1.16 -2.63
CA GLY A 325 17.25 -1.30 -1.48
C GLY A 325 16.87 -2.50 -0.60
N ASP A 326 17.86 -3.16 -0.01
CA ASP A 326 17.64 -4.28 0.91
C ASP A 326 17.11 -3.82 2.28
N VAL A 327 15.79 -3.56 2.35
CA VAL A 327 15.11 -3.00 3.54
C VAL A 327 13.82 -3.77 3.84
N GLY A 328 13.72 -4.28 5.07
CA GLY A 328 12.54 -5.04 5.53
C GLY A 328 12.33 -6.31 4.71
N ASP A 329 11.10 -6.56 4.29
CA ASP A 329 10.72 -7.78 3.58
C ASP A 329 11.20 -7.83 2.11
N ARG A 330 11.82 -6.77 1.58
CA ARG A 330 12.19 -6.67 0.15
C ARG A 330 13.04 -7.82 -0.36
N ARG A 331 13.98 -8.31 0.45
CA ARG A 331 14.78 -9.51 0.13
C ARG A 331 13.93 -10.76 -0.02
N GLU A 332 12.99 -10.99 0.90
CA GLU A 332 12.05 -12.12 0.83
C GLU A 332 11.13 -11.97 -0.39
N MET A 333 10.62 -10.75 -0.63
CA MET A 333 9.79 -10.43 -1.79
C MET A 333 10.49 -10.69 -3.12
N LEU A 334 11.82 -10.52 -3.19
CA LEU A 334 12.61 -10.78 -4.39
C LEU A 334 13.28 -12.17 -4.41
N ALA A 335 12.84 -13.10 -3.57
CA ALA A 335 13.41 -14.45 -3.47
C ALA A 335 14.94 -14.45 -3.31
N GLY A 336 15.46 -13.57 -2.45
CA GLY A 336 16.90 -13.44 -2.21
C GLY A 336 17.69 -12.75 -3.34
N GLY A 337 17.02 -12.27 -4.39
CA GLY A 337 17.63 -11.66 -5.57
C GLY A 337 17.32 -12.40 -6.88
N ASP A 338 16.55 -13.47 -6.85
CA ASP A 338 16.17 -14.21 -8.08
C ASP A 338 15.11 -13.48 -8.90
N ALA A 339 14.32 -12.58 -8.30
CA ALA A 339 13.27 -11.81 -8.97
C ALA A 339 13.61 -10.32 -9.15
N GLY A 340 14.80 -9.89 -8.77
CA GLY A 340 15.24 -8.50 -8.89
C GLY A 340 16.63 -8.26 -8.31
N VAL A 341 17.09 -7.01 -8.37
CA VAL A 341 18.39 -6.58 -7.85
C VAL A 341 18.20 -5.86 -6.51
N LEU A 342 18.86 -6.38 -5.48
CA LEU A 342 18.96 -5.75 -4.16
C LEU A 342 20.22 -4.87 -4.12
N VAL A 343 20.06 -3.60 -3.76
CA VAL A 343 21.16 -2.63 -3.65
C VAL A 343 21.30 -2.13 -2.22
N ALA A 344 22.40 -1.45 -1.91
CA ALA A 344 22.53 -0.73 -0.66
C ALA A 344 21.44 0.36 -0.56
N PRO A 345 20.65 0.42 0.53
CA PRO A 345 19.64 1.46 0.68
C PRO A 345 20.29 2.83 0.91
N ASN A 346 19.56 3.90 0.58
CA ASN A 346 20.05 5.29 0.64
C ASN A 346 21.21 5.64 -0.31
N ASP A 347 21.67 4.72 -1.16
CA ASP A 347 22.84 4.92 -2.02
C ASP A 347 22.42 5.20 -3.48
N VAL A 348 22.73 6.41 -3.94
CA VAL A 348 22.45 6.88 -5.31
C VAL A 348 23.19 6.04 -6.35
N ARG A 349 24.47 5.72 -6.09
CA ARG A 349 25.32 4.99 -7.05
C ARG A 349 24.92 3.53 -7.10
N ALA A 350 24.72 2.90 -5.94
CA ALA A 350 24.27 1.51 -5.90
C ALA A 350 22.93 1.33 -6.63
N LEU A 351 21.99 2.27 -6.46
CA LEU A 351 20.72 2.23 -7.19
C LEU A 351 20.91 2.39 -8.71
N ALA A 352 21.76 3.32 -9.15
CA ALA A 352 22.08 3.52 -10.56
C ALA A 352 22.73 2.28 -11.18
N ASP A 353 23.71 1.69 -10.50
CA ASP A 353 24.42 0.49 -10.95
C ASP A 353 23.48 -0.72 -11.03
N GLY A 354 22.57 -0.87 -10.06
CA GLY A 354 21.53 -1.89 -10.10
C GLY A 354 20.57 -1.74 -11.28
N ILE A 355 20.18 -0.50 -11.61
CA ILE A 355 19.36 -0.21 -12.80
C ILE A 355 20.16 -0.56 -14.07
N LEU A 356 21.38 -0.05 -14.22
CA LEU A 356 22.24 -0.30 -15.39
C LEU A 356 22.49 -1.79 -15.61
N CYS A 357 22.71 -2.56 -14.53
CA CYS A 357 22.88 -4.00 -14.59
C CYS A 357 21.69 -4.70 -15.28
N VAL A 358 20.45 -4.33 -14.92
CA VAL A 358 19.25 -4.92 -15.54
C VAL A 358 19.01 -4.41 -16.96
N LEU A 359 19.33 -3.14 -17.25
CA LEU A 359 19.14 -2.57 -18.59
C LEU A 359 20.13 -3.15 -19.60
N SER A 360 21.40 -3.32 -19.22
CA SER A 360 22.49 -3.72 -20.12
C SER A 360 22.64 -5.23 -20.30
N ASP A 361 22.27 -6.05 -19.30
CA ASP A 361 22.39 -7.51 -19.39
C ASP A 361 21.03 -8.16 -19.70
N THR A 362 20.85 -8.55 -20.96
CA THR A 362 19.63 -9.21 -21.44
C THR A 362 19.44 -10.60 -20.84
N TRP A 363 20.53 -11.34 -20.57
CA TRP A 363 20.42 -12.69 -19.99
C TRP A 363 20.01 -12.61 -18.52
N LEU A 364 20.66 -11.71 -17.76
CA LEU A 364 20.27 -11.44 -16.38
C LEU A 364 18.81 -10.98 -16.32
N ARG A 365 18.41 -10.03 -17.16
CA ARG A 365 17.02 -9.56 -17.20
C ARG A 365 16.03 -10.71 -17.43
N ALA A 366 16.29 -11.59 -18.40
CA ALA A 366 15.44 -12.76 -18.65
C ALA A 366 15.39 -13.73 -17.45
N LYS A 367 16.52 -13.95 -16.78
CA LYS A 367 16.59 -14.76 -15.54
C LYS A 367 15.71 -14.15 -14.43
N LEU A 368 15.83 -12.84 -14.21
CA LEU A 368 15.05 -12.12 -13.19
C LEU A 368 13.55 -12.10 -13.53
N GLN A 369 13.19 -11.96 -14.80
CA GLN A 369 11.80 -12.04 -15.26
C GLN A 369 11.19 -13.42 -14.93
N ALA A 370 11.93 -14.50 -15.21
CA ALA A 370 11.49 -15.84 -14.86
C ALA A 370 11.39 -16.04 -13.34
N GLY A 371 12.29 -15.45 -12.56
CA GLY A 371 12.21 -15.45 -11.09
C GLY A 371 11.01 -14.69 -10.56
N ALA A 372 10.71 -13.52 -11.12
CA ALA A 372 9.54 -12.72 -10.78
C ALA A 372 8.24 -13.50 -11.02
N LEU A 373 8.12 -14.19 -12.17
CA LEU A 373 6.97 -15.03 -12.50
C LEU A 373 6.82 -16.24 -11.58
N ARG A 374 7.91 -16.83 -11.06
CA ARG A 374 7.82 -17.87 -10.03
C ARG A 374 7.39 -17.30 -8.68
N GLN A 375 7.97 -16.17 -8.29
CA GLN A 375 7.76 -15.56 -6.99
C GLN A 375 6.34 -14.99 -6.82
N ARG A 376 5.68 -14.56 -7.91
CA ARG A 376 4.33 -14.00 -7.87
C ARG A 376 3.29 -14.93 -7.26
N GLU A 377 3.48 -16.26 -7.33
CA GLU A 377 2.50 -17.23 -6.85
C GLU A 377 2.27 -17.11 -5.33
N GLY A 378 3.28 -16.68 -4.57
CA GLY A 378 3.16 -16.37 -3.14
C GLY A 378 2.44 -15.05 -2.82
N TYR A 379 2.17 -14.21 -3.82
CA TYR A 379 1.58 -12.88 -3.68
C TYR A 379 0.23 -12.73 -4.38
N ARG A 380 -0.45 -13.85 -4.66
CA ARG A 380 -1.79 -13.83 -5.23
C ARG A 380 -2.84 -13.60 -4.16
N TRP A 381 -3.83 -12.76 -4.48
CA TRP A 381 -4.88 -12.42 -3.51
C TRP A 381 -5.73 -13.62 -3.07
N ASP A 382 -5.92 -14.63 -3.91
CA ASP A 382 -6.67 -15.85 -3.56
C ASP A 382 -6.00 -16.64 -2.41
N GLY A 383 -4.70 -16.90 -2.53
CA GLY A 383 -3.90 -17.54 -1.47
C GLY A 383 -3.79 -16.68 -0.21
N LEU A 384 -3.59 -15.38 -0.37
CA LEU A 384 -3.50 -14.44 0.75
C LEU A 384 -4.84 -14.28 1.50
N ALA A 385 -5.96 -14.32 0.80
CA ALA A 385 -7.28 -14.29 1.41
C ALA A 385 -7.56 -15.54 2.23
N ALA A 386 -7.12 -16.72 1.78
CA ALA A 386 -7.21 -17.95 2.57
C ALA A 386 -6.33 -17.87 3.84
N ALA A 387 -5.13 -17.29 3.73
CA ALA A 387 -4.26 -17.06 4.88
C ALA A 387 -4.91 -16.09 5.89
N TRP A 388 -5.55 -15.03 5.39
CA TRP A 388 -6.29 -14.06 6.18
C TRP A 388 -7.52 -14.67 6.86
N SER A 389 -8.38 -15.39 6.12
CA SER A 389 -9.61 -15.97 6.68
C SER A 389 -9.34 -16.97 7.80
N GLY A 390 -8.21 -17.68 7.73
CA GLY A 390 -7.76 -18.59 8.78
C GLY A 390 -7.70 -17.96 10.17
N ILE A 391 -7.47 -16.63 10.26
CA ILE A 391 -7.43 -15.95 11.56
C ILE A 391 -8.78 -15.96 12.28
N TYR A 392 -9.89 -15.99 11.53
CA TYR A 392 -11.23 -15.98 12.10
C TYR A 392 -11.61 -17.35 12.70
N SER A 393 -10.99 -18.43 12.23
CA SER A 393 -11.26 -19.81 12.67
C SER A 393 -10.30 -20.32 13.75
N CYS A 394 -9.05 -19.83 13.77
CA CYS A 394 -7.98 -20.39 14.59
C CYS A 394 -7.94 -19.92 16.06
N VAL A 395 -8.81 -19.00 16.47
CA VAL A 395 -8.79 -18.49 17.85
C VAL A 395 -9.92 -19.16 18.65
N PRO A 396 -9.64 -19.95 19.71
CA PRO A 396 -10.66 -20.60 20.54
C PRO A 396 -11.60 -19.59 21.21
N THR A 397 -12.90 -19.92 21.31
CA THR A 397 -13.99 -19.10 21.91
C THR A 397 -13.60 -18.50 23.24
#